data_AF-A0A3B4Z363-F1
#
_entry.id   AF-A0A3B4Z363-F1
#
_cell.length_a   1.000
_cell.length_b   1.000
_cell.length_c   1.000
_cell.angle_alpha   90.00
_cell.angle_beta   90.00
_cell.angle_gamma   90.00
#
_symmetry.space_group_name_H-M   'P 1'
#
loop_
_entity.id
_entity.type
_entity.pdbx_description
1 polymer ?
#
loop_
_entity_poly.entity_id
_entity_poly.type
_entity_poly.pdbx_seq_one_letter_code
_entity_poly.pdbx_strand_id
1 'polypeptide(L)'
;LCSEFIVRFDLSGTSSSQRCPPDWREIQSKCYFLSTEMKTWEDSRKYCQRNGSDLVVINSQQEQVLCSSSALVDMYLLFWIGLKGTNRVFRWVDGSALKDHTKFPDCFVGCKNVLFIFWSYFEEKENKTSHWYLH
;
A
#
# COMPACT_ATOMS: atom_id res chain seq x y z
N LEU A 1 4.06 12.48 -10.39
CA LEU A 1 5.07 11.50 -9.94
C LEU A 1 4.69 10.15 -10.53
N CYS A 2 5.67 9.38 -10.99
CA CYS A 2 5.50 8.00 -11.44
C CYS A 2 6.20 7.07 -10.45
N SER A 3 5.59 5.93 -10.14
CA SER A 3 6.07 4.95 -9.16
C SER A 3 5.53 3.57 -9.50
N GLU A 4 6.13 2.54 -8.94
CA GLU A 4 5.56 1.18 -8.92
C GLU A 4 4.24 1.17 -8.12
N PHE A 5 3.49 0.07 -8.15
CA PHE A 5 2.20 -0.06 -7.46
C PHE A 5 1.97 -1.49 -6.96
N ILE A 6 1.17 -1.61 -5.90
CA ILE A 6 0.78 -2.91 -5.33
C ILE A 6 -0.67 -3.24 -5.67
N VAL A 7 -0.87 -4.46 -6.13
CA VAL A 7 -2.18 -5.06 -6.39
C VAL A 7 -2.40 -6.21 -5.42
N ARG A 8 -3.63 -6.38 -4.92
CA ARG A 8 -3.99 -7.45 -3.98
C ARG A 8 -5.34 -8.06 -4.33
N PHE A 9 -5.43 -9.38 -4.19
CA PHE A 9 -6.72 -10.07 -4.12
C PHE A 9 -6.71 -11.18 -3.05
N ASP A 10 -7.91 -11.55 -2.60
CA ASP A 10 -8.13 -12.60 -1.61
C ASP A 10 -8.33 -13.95 -2.33
N LEU A 11 -7.72 -15.03 -1.83
CA LEU A 11 -8.01 -16.39 -2.28
C LEU A 11 -9.36 -16.84 -1.67
N SER A 12 -10.48 -16.37 -2.23
CA SER A 12 -11.82 -16.78 -1.79
C SER A 12 -12.19 -18.13 -2.40
N GLY A 13 -12.28 -19.16 -1.54
CA GLY A 13 -12.37 -20.56 -1.95
C GLY A 13 -13.54 -20.90 -2.86
N THR A 14 -13.20 -21.37 -4.07
CA THR A 14 -13.84 -22.53 -4.71
C THR A 14 -12.77 -23.25 -5.55
N SER A 15 -12.57 -24.54 -5.25
CA SER A 15 -11.56 -25.48 -5.79
C SER A 15 -10.19 -25.50 -5.07
N SER A 16 -9.78 -26.72 -4.73
CA SER A 16 -8.64 -27.10 -3.87
C SER A 16 -7.25 -26.88 -4.48
N SER A 17 -7.06 -25.84 -5.29
CA SER A 17 -5.79 -25.59 -5.99
C SER A 17 -5.53 -24.13 -6.39
N GLN A 18 -6.24 -23.15 -5.80
CA GLN A 18 -5.92 -21.75 -6.05
C GLN A 18 -4.64 -21.35 -5.31
N ARG A 19 -3.53 -21.38 -6.04
CA ARG A 19 -2.28 -20.70 -5.65
C ARG A 19 -2.26 -19.32 -6.27
N CYS A 20 -1.45 -18.43 -5.71
CA CYS A 20 -1.16 -17.18 -6.39
C CYS A 20 -0.55 -17.43 -7.77
N PRO A 21 -0.84 -16.57 -8.78
CA PRO A 21 -0.22 -16.67 -10.09
C PRO A 21 1.31 -16.59 -10.00
N PRO A 22 2.04 -17.03 -11.03
CA PRO A 22 3.49 -16.83 -11.11
C PRO A 22 3.84 -15.35 -10.88
N ASP A 23 4.92 -15.10 -10.15
CA ASP A 23 5.43 -13.76 -9.78
C ASP A 23 4.57 -12.96 -8.78
N TRP A 24 3.54 -13.59 -8.19
CA TRP A 24 2.79 -13.03 -7.06
C TRP A 24 3.30 -13.61 -5.74
N ARG A 25 3.32 -12.77 -4.70
CA ARG A 25 3.67 -13.19 -3.34
C ARG A 25 2.41 -13.60 -2.59
N GLU A 26 2.35 -14.85 -2.15
CA GLU A 26 1.28 -15.36 -1.29
C GLU A 26 1.59 -15.06 0.18
N ILE A 27 0.74 -14.27 0.83
CA ILE A 27 0.86 -13.97 2.26
C ILE A 27 -0.53 -14.01 2.88
N GLN A 28 -0.75 -14.87 3.88
CA GLN A 28 -2.01 -14.98 4.62
C GLN A 28 -3.26 -15.20 3.74
N SER A 29 -3.19 -16.12 2.77
CA SER A 29 -4.28 -16.40 1.82
C SER A 29 -4.65 -15.21 0.92
N LYS A 30 -3.71 -14.29 0.73
CA LYS A 30 -3.81 -13.14 -0.17
C LYS A 30 -2.65 -13.17 -1.13
N CYS A 31 -2.90 -12.74 -2.37
CA CYS A 31 -1.88 -12.62 -3.39
C CYS A 31 -1.55 -11.16 -3.60
N TYR A 32 -0.25 -10.82 -3.54
CA TYR A 32 0.26 -9.48 -3.76
C TYR A 32 1.15 -9.45 -4.99
N PHE A 33 0.93 -8.46 -5.84
CA PHE A 33 1.79 -8.18 -6.99
C PHE A 33 2.39 -6.80 -6.86
N LEU A 34 3.72 -6.73 -6.99
CA LEU A 34 4.45 -5.49 -7.10
C LEU A 34 4.78 -5.26 -8.58
N SER A 35 4.31 -4.15 -9.14
CA SER A 35 4.61 -3.82 -10.52
C SER A 35 6.09 -3.49 -10.71
N THR A 36 6.68 -3.88 -11.82
CA THR A 36 8.01 -3.41 -12.25
C THR A 36 7.95 -2.13 -13.08
N GLU A 37 6.75 -1.66 -13.44
CA GLU A 37 6.56 -0.47 -14.27
C GLU A 37 6.18 0.75 -13.43
N MET A 38 6.90 1.86 -13.63
CA MET A 38 6.56 3.14 -13.02
C MET A 38 5.39 3.82 -13.75
N LYS A 39 4.31 4.11 -13.04
CA LYS A 39 3.12 4.78 -13.58
C LYS A 39 2.64 5.89 -12.65
N THR A 40 1.81 6.81 -13.15
CA THR A 40 1.07 7.75 -12.29
C THR A 40 0.05 6.97 -11.46
N TRP A 41 -0.46 7.54 -10.37
CA TRP A 41 -1.53 6.89 -9.59
C TRP A 41 -2.75 6.57 -10.47
N GLU A 42 -3.17 7.53 -11.31
CA GLU A 42 -4.30 7.34 -12.22
C GLU A 42 -4.06 6.21 -13.22
N ASP A 43 -2.86 6.14 -13.81
CA ASP A 43 -2.55 5.11 -14.81
C ASP A 43 -2.30 3.75 -14.17
N SER A 44 -1.77 3.71 -12.93
CA SER A 44 -1.64 2.49 -12.14
C SER A 44 -3.01 1.89 -11.86
N ARG A 45 -3.98 2.72 -11.42
CA ARG A 45 -5.35 2.29 -11.19
C ARG A 45 -6.01 1.80 -12.48
N LYS A 46 -5.92 2.56 -13.58
CA LYS A 46 -6.46 2.14 -14.88
C LYS A 46 -5.86 0.82 -15.35
N TYR A 47 -4.57 0.62 -15.13
CA TYR A 47 -3.91 -0.64 -15.44
C TYR A 47 -4.52 -1.79 -14.63
N CYS A 48 -4.66 -1.63 -13.31
CA CYS A 48 -5.25 -2.66 -12.47
C CYS A 48 -6.68 -3.00 -12.91
N GLN A 49 -7.50 -1.98 -13.18
CA GLN A 49 -8.90 -2.14 -13.58
C GLN A 49 -9.06 -2.84 -14.93
N ARG A 50 -8.17 -2.55 -15.90
CA ARG A 50 -8.14 -3.28 -17.19
C ARG A 50 -7.80 -4.75 -17.02
N ASN A 51 -7.10 -5.12 -15.95
CA ASN A 51 -6.73 -6.49 -15.62
C ASN A 51 -7.69 -7.13 -14.59
N GLY A 52 -8.89 -6.55 -14.37
CA GLY A 52 -9.90 -7.09 -13.46
C GLY A 52 -9.56 -6.95 -11.98
N SER A 53 -8.69 -6.01 -11.61
CA SER A 53 -8.25 -5.76 -10.23
C SER A 53 -8.28 -4.26 -9.88
N ASP A 54 -7.86 -3.88 -8.67
CA ASP A 54 -7.63 -2.48 -8.28
C ASP A 54 -6.39 -2.40 -7.37
N LEU A 55 -5.90 -1.18 -7.11
CA LEU A 55 -4.78 -0.93 -6.22
C LEU A 55 -5.08 -1.42 -4.80
N VAL A 56 -4.03 -1.85 -4.07
CA VAL A 56 -4.21 -2.42 -2.73
C VAL A 56 -4.88 -1.45 -1.76
N VAL A 57 -5.91 -1.96 -1.08
CA VAL A 57 -6.54 -1.30 0.08
C VAL A 57 -5.97 -1.94 1.33
N ILE A 58 -5.44 -1.12 2.24
CA ILE A 58 -4.83 -1.57 3.49
C ILE A 58 -5.87 -1.47 4.60
N ASN A 59 -6.34 -2.63 5.05
CA ASN A 59 -7.44 -2.76 6.00
C ASN A 59 -6.98 -3.14 7.41
N SER A 60 -5.72 -3.53 7.60
CA SER A 60 -5.19 -3.91 8.91
C SER A 60 -3.78 -3.39 9.15
N GLN A 61 -3.38 -3.28 10.42
CA GLN A 61 -2.01 -2.94 10.80
C GLN A 61 -1.01 -3.98 10.31
N GLN A 62 -1.40 -5.25 10.29
CA GLN A 62 -0.55 -6.31 9.77
C GLN A 62 -0.29 -6.14 8.27
N GLU A 63 -1.30 -5.79 7.49
CA GLU A 63 -1.18 -5.52 6.06
C GLU A 63 -0.33 -4.27 5.80
N GLN A 64 -0.43 -3.25 6.67
CA GLN A 64 0.42 -2.07 6.66
C GLN A 64 1.90 -2.45 6.85
N VAL A 65 2.21 -3.24 7.89
CA VAL A 65 3.57 -3.71 8.18
C VAL A 65 4.12 -4.55 7.03
N LEU A 66 3.29 -5.46 6.48
CA LEU A 66 3.68 -6.29 5.35
C LEU A 66 4.05 -5.45 4.12
N CYS A 67 3.18 -4.51 3.74
CA CYS A 67 3.40 -3.62 2.59
C CYS A 67 4.63 -2.72 2.77
N SER A 68 5.09 -2.50 4.00
CA SER A 68 6.31 -1.74 4.29
C SER A 68 7.57 -2.57 4.51
N SER A 69 7.43 -3.89 4.57
CA SER A 69 8.52 -4.80 4.91
C SER A 69 9.22 -5.35 3.67
N SER A 70 10.48 -5.79 3.85
CA SER A 70 11.23 -6.54 2.85
C SER A 70 10.57 -7.85 2.41
N ALA A 71 9.53 -8.31 3.14
CA ALA A 71 8.73 -9.45 2.74
C ALA A 71 7.91 -9.19 1.46
N LEU A 72 7.59 -7.93 1.15
CA LEU A 72 6.86 -7.56 -0.07
C LEU A 72 7.64 -6.60 -0.98
N VAL A 73 8.40 -5.67 -0.41
CA VAL A 73 8.98 -4.54 -1.16
C VAL A 73 10.43 -4.29 -0.77
N ASP A 74 11.28 -3.89 -1.71
CA ASP A 74 12.65 -3.51 -1.38
C ASP A 74 12.66 -2.22 -0.55
N MET A 75 13.58 -2.15 0.43
CA MET A 75 13.58 -1.21 1.57
C MET A 75 13.65 0.30 1.22
N TYR A 76 13.62 0.65 -0.07
CA TYR A 76 13.77 2.02 -0.58
C TYR A 76 12.80 2.36 -1.71
N LEU A 77 11.88 1.47 -2.09
CA LEU A 77 10.99 1.68 -3.23
C LEU A 77 9.71 2.40 -2.83
N LEU A 78 9.43 3.56 -3.40
CA LEU A 78 8.12 4.17 -3.24
C LEU A 78 7.13 3.54 -4.23
N PHE A 79 5.95 3.17 -3.74
CA PHE A 79 4.90 2.59 -4.58
C PHE A 79 3.52 3.20 -4.28
N TRP A 80 2.63 3.10 -5.26
CA TRP A 80 1.24 3.48 -5.16
C TRP A 80 0.40 2.41 -4.46
N ILE A 81 -0.46 2.89 -3.58
CA ILE A 81 -1.55 2.13 -2.97
C ILE A 81 -2.89 2.72 -3.41
N GLY A 82 -3.98 2.03 -3.06
CA GLY A 82 -5.33 2.46 -3.38
C GLY A 82 -5.82 3.70 -2.65
N LEU A 83 -4.97 4.41 -1.90
CA LEU A 83 -5.35 5.62 -1.16
C LEU A 83 -5.15 6.87 -2.02
N LYS A 84 -6.19 7.69 -2.15
CA LYS A 84 -6.13 9.00 -2.83
C LYS A 84 -6.67 10.11 -1.96
N GLY A 85 -5.94 11.22 -1.90
CA GLY A 85 -6.36 12.45 -1.24
C GLY A 85 -6.95 13.44 -2.25
N THR A 86 -8.11 14.01 -1.97
CA THR A 86 -8.67 15.13 -2.74
C THR A 86 -9.29 16.12 -1.76
N ASN A 87 -8.84 17.38 -1.79
CA ASN A 87 -9.30 18.44 -0.87
C ASN A 87 -9.26 18.01 0.61
N ARG A 88 -8.15 17.38 1.05
CA ARG A 88 -7.95 16.84 2.42
C ARG A 88 -8.86 15.66 2.80
N VAL A 89 -9.67 15.15 1.87
CA VAL A 89 -10.46 13.94 2.08
C VAL A 89 -9.73 12.77 1.43
N PHE A 90 -9.37 11.77 2.24
CA PHE A 90 -8.71 10.56 1.78
C PHE A 90 -9.71 9.43 1.61
N ARG A 91 -9.69 8.79 0.44
CA ARG A 91 -10.54 7.66 0.10
C ARG A 91 -9.74 6.55 -0.54
N TRP A 92 -10.10 5.32 -0.20
CA TRP A 92 -9.62 4.11 -0.83
C TRP A 92 -10.33 3.89 -2.17
N VAL A 93 -9.70 3.11 -3.06
CA VAL A 93 -10.30 2.74 -4.36
C VAL A 93 -11.58 1.91 -4.22
N ASP A 94 -11.80 1.27 -3.08
CA ASP A 94 -13.05 0.56 -2.72
C ASP A 94 -14.18 1.50 -2.24
N GLY A 95 -13.90 2.81 -2.16
CA GLY A 95 -14.84 3.83 -1.72
C GLY A 95 -14.86 4.09 -0.22
N SER A 96 -14.17 3.28 0.58
CA SER A 96 -14.08 3.49 2.03
C SER A 96 -13.26 4.74 2.37
N ALA A 97 -13.68 5.45 3.42
CA ALA A 97 -12.93 6.58 3.95
C ALA A 97 -11.75 6.07 4.79
N LEU A 98 -10.64 6.80 4.78
CA LEU A 98 -9.55 6.54 5.71
C LEU A 98 -10.06 6.81 7.15
N LYS A 99 -10.05 5.77 8.00
CA LYS A 99 -10.58 5.86 9.37
C LYS A 99 -9.57 6.42 10.37
N ASP A 100 -8.29 6.26 10.08
CA ASP A 100 -7.21 6.60 11.01
C ASP A 100 -6.18 7.48 10.28
N HIS A 101 -6.21 8.77 10.60
CA HIS A 101 -5.31 9.77 10.05
C HIS A 101 -3.93 9.76 10.71
N THR A 102 -3.75 9.10 11.85
CA THR A 102 -2.44 9.00 12.53
C THR A 102 -1.42 8.21 11.70
N LYS A 103 -1.92 7.41 10.76
CA LYS A 103 -1.13 6.64 9.80
C LYS A 103 -0.45 7.49 8.72
N PHE A 104 -0.79 8.78 8.59
CA PHE A 104 -0.25 9.69 7.57
C PHE A 104 -0.12 11.14 8.10
N PRO A 105 1.09 11.69 8.29
CA PRO A 105 1.27 13.05 8.82
C PRO A 105 0.89 14.14 7.82
N ASP A 106 0.48 15.30 8.34
CA ASP A 106 -0.06 16.46 7.61
C ASP A 106 0.86 17.04 6.51
N CYS A 107 2.17 16.74 6.51
CA CYS A 107 3.10 17.22 5.49
C CYS A 107 2.83 16.62 4.09
N PHE A 108 2.06 15.52 4.00
CA PHE A 108 1.62 14.92 2.74
C PHE A 108 0.39 15.61 2.12
N VAL A 109 -0.24 16.58 2.79
CA VAL A 109 -1.43 17.31 2.30
C VAL A 109 -1.12 18.18 1.07
N GLY A 110 0.16 18.38 0.72
CA GLY A 110 0.59 19.04 -0.51
C GLY A 110 0.69 18.14 -1.76
N CYS A 111 0.73 16.81 -1.60
CA CYS A 111 0.87 15.87 -2.71
C CYS A 111 -0.48 15.19 -2.97
N LYS A 112 -1.07 15.40 -4.15
CA LYS A 112 -2.41 14.89 -4.53
C LYS A 112 -2.56 13.35 -4.42
N ASN A 113 -1.46 12.59 -4.26
CA ASN A 113 -1.45 11.13 -4.17
C ASN A 113 -0.40 10.68 -3.12
N VAL A 114 -0.67 9.61 -2.37
CA VAL A 114 0.19 9.11 -1.27
C VAL A 114 1.17 8.05 -1.80
N LEU A 115 2.48 8.25 -1.56
CA LEU A 115 3.52 7.24 -1.73
C LEU A 115 3.82 6.60 -0.37
N PHE A 116 3.82 5.26 -0.30
CA PHE A 116 3.63 4.55 0.96
C PHE A 116 4.90 4.36 1.83
N ILE A 117 6.08 4.10 1.26
CA ILE A 117 7.25 3.67 2.07
C ILE A 117 7.87 4.75 2.96
N PHE A 118 7.68 6.05 2.66
CA PHE A 118 8.43 7.07 3.41
C PHE A 118 8.06 7.16 4.91
N TRP A 119 6.85 6.73 5.31
CA TRP A 119 6.37 6.89 6.69
C TRP A 119 6.38 5.60 7.52
N SER A 120 6.03 4.45 6.94
CA SER A 120 5.98 3.17 7.68
C SER A 120 7.34 2.77 8.27
N TYR A 121 8.43 3.09 7.56
CA TYR A 121 9.79 2.89 8.05
C TYR A 121 10.14 3.81 9.24
N PHE A 122 9.58 5.02 9.27
CA PHE A 122 9.81 5.99 10.34
C PHE A 122 9.03 5.62 11.61
N GLU A 123 7.78 5.15 11.44
CA GLU A 123 6.91 4.70 12.53
C GLU A 123 7.47 3.47 13.28
N GLU A 124 8.11 2.52 12.58
CA GLU A 124 8.76 1.38 13.24
C GLU A 124 9.97 1.79 14.10
N LYS A 125 10.65 2.89 13.76
CA LYS A 125 11.76 3.42 14.57
C LYS A 125 11.29 4.21 15.79
N GLU A 126 10.17 4.92 15.70
CA GLU A 126 9.62 5.62 16.87
C GLU A 126 9.06 4.64 17.92
N ASN A 127 8.53 3.48 17.51
CA ASN A 127 8.03 2.47 18.46
C ASN A 127 9.11 1.51 19.01
N LYS A 128 10.39 1.71 18.65
CA LYS A 128 11.56 0.99 19.20
C LYS A 128 12.55 1.88 19.96
N THR A 129 12.25 3.17 20.15
CA THR A 129 13.11 4.06 20.94
C THR A 129 12.30 4.94 21.88
N SER A 130 11.73 4.33 22.93
CA SER A 130 11.52 5.05 24.18
C SER A 130 12.89 5.38 24.79
N HIS A 131 13.12 6.66 25.12
CA HIS A 131 14.39 7.31 25.52
C HIS A 131 15.22 7.71 24.29
N TRP A 132 15.40 9.00 23.98
CA TRP A 132 15.91 10.05 24.85
C TRP A 132 15.26 11.42 24.59
N TYR A 133 15.01 12.16 25.67
CA TYR A 133 14.56 13.56 25.64
C TYR A 133 15.67 14.50 25.18
N LEU A 134 15.26 15.49 24.39
CA LEU A 134 15.66 16.90 24.34
C LEU A 134 17.09 17.28 24.78
N HIS A 135 17.80 17.95 23.88
CA HIS A 135 18.53 19.18 24.20
C HIS A 135 18.14 20.27 23.19
#